data_AF-A0A832PUC1-F1
#
_entry.id   AF-A0A832PUC1-F1
#
_cell.length_a   1.000
_cell.length_b   1.000
_cell.length_c   1.000
_cell.angle_alpha   90.00
_cell.angle_beta   90.00
_cell.angle_gamma   90.00
#
_symmetry.space_group_name_H-M   'P 1'
#
loop_
_entity.id
_entity.type
_entity.pdbx_description
1 polymer ?
#
loop_
_entity_poly.entity_id
_entity_poly.type
_entity_poly.pdbx_seq_one_letter_code
_entity_poly.pdbx_strand_id
1 'polypeptide(L)'
;MKLLLGNLAIIAAVVLFAFPADAGKLKMRDGKFYSGVVEKLTPTGIHFLWQREKDQPQIIKSGDSDMLFQAQGHASEVRAVPFDDIETIDGVTTDRFKPLFSSNMFYRTMASLEASRIRVASTGDFVHQIVAVLALGLVMGLLIPIALLLLSRVVPGESLSFFGALGFTVVLGAVGMGFALGSSELTRMFEFFASSGAQIGLTVVLMLIIAGVMHVGTKFSFFQGIVFTVVAGLGMVLARFAVDTVAKILVSAV
;
A
#
# COMPACT_ATOMS: atom_id res chain seq x y z
N MET A 1 -17.48 17.33 -20.85
CA MET A 1 -16.58 16.15 -20.84
C MET A 1 -15.28 16.38 -20.07
N LYS A 2 -14.54 17.49 -20.26
CA LYS A 2 -13.34 17.82 -19.45
C LYS A 2 -13.64 18.03 -17.94
N LEU A 3 -14.82 18.57 -17.60
CA LEU A 3 -15.27 18.74 -16.21
C LEU A 3 -15.56 17.41 -15.49
N LEU A 4 -15.98 16.38 -16.23
CA LEU A 4 -16.30 15.05 -15.67
C LEU A 4 -15.03 14.28 -15.31
N LEU A 5 -13.95 14.43 -16.09
CA LEU A 5 -12.65 13.77 -15.83
C LEU A 5 -11.89 14.40 -14.64
N GLY A 6 -11.96 15.73 -14.48
CA GLY A 6 -11.43 16.41 -13.29
C GLY A 6 -12.16 16.02 -12.01
N ASN A 7 -13.49 15.89 -12.08
CA ASN A 7 -14.29 15.40 -10.97
C ASN A 7 -14.03 13.92 -10.69
N LEU A 8 -13.85 13.08 -11.71
CA LEU A 8 -13.49 11.67 -11.53
C LEU A 8 -12.13 11.49 -10.86
N ALA A 9 -11.14 12.30 -11.18
CA ALA A 9 -9.84 12.28 -10.51
C ALA A 9 -9.93 12.68 -9.03
N ILE A 10 -10.70 13.72 -8.71
CA ILE A 10 -10.96 14.16 -7.32
C ILE A 10 -11.79 13.10 -6.59
N ILE A 11 -12.82 12.57 -7.22
CA ILE A 11 -13.66 11.48 -6.67
C ILE A 11 -12.83 10.22 -6.47
N ALA A 12 -11.91 9.89 -7.38
CA ALA A 12 -11.12 8.67 -7.30
C ALA A 12 -9.98 8.79 -6.27
N ALA A 13 -9.39 9.99 -6.12
CA ALA A 13 -8.58 10.33 -4.95
C ALA A 13 -9.41 10.20 -3.68
N VAL A 14 -10.57 10.86 -3.61
CA VAL A 14 -11.50 10.76 -2.48
C VAL A 14 -11.92 9.32 -2.20
N VAL A 15 -12.10 8.45 -3.20
CA VAL A 15 -12.49 7.04 -3.03
C VAL A 15 -11.32 6.22 -2.48
N LEU A 16 -10.09 6.38 -3.01
CA LEU A 16 -8.90 5.76 -2.41
C LEU A 16 -8.62 6.23 -0.97
N PHE A 17 -9.01 7.47 -0.64
CA PHE A 17 -8.86 8.07 0.70
C PHE A 17 -10.09 7.85 1.63
N ALA A 18 -11.27 7.57 1.08
CA ALA A 18 -12.51 7.38 1.82
C ALA A 18 -12.73 5.92 2.22
N PHE A 19 -12.07 4.97 1.55
CA PHE A 19 -11.94 3.65 2.12
C PHE A 19 -11.12 3.74 3.41
N PRO A 20 -11.47 2.98 4.45
CA PRO A 20 -10.64 2.88 5.64
C PRO A 20 -9.34 2.12 5.33
N ALA A 21 -8.27 2.45 6.06
CA ALA A 21 -7.02 1.70 6.00
C ALA A 21 -7.29 0.27 6.50
N ASP A 22 -6.76 -0.72 5.78
CA ASP A 22 -6.93 -2.12 6.16
C ASP A 22 -5.77 -2.53 7.08
N ALA A 23 -6.10 -2.77 8.34
CA ALA A 23 -5.14 -3.24 9.32
C ALA A 23 -5.03 -4.76 9.19
N GLY A 24 -3.86 -5.24 8.77
CA GLY A 24 -3.52 -6.65 8.82
C GLY A 24 -3.55 -7.20 10.24
N LYS A 25 -3.67 -8.53 10.35
CA LYS A 25 -3.77 -9.26 11.63
C LYS A 25 -2.46 -10.00 11.92
N LEU A 26 -1.78 -9.63 12.98
CA LEU A 26 -0.62 -10.34 13.51
C LEU A 26 -1.06 -11.22 14.70
N LYS A 27 -0.99 -12.54 14.52
CA LYS A 27 -1.25 -13.52 15.58
C LYS A 27 0.07 -13.97 16.20
N MET A 28 0.18 -13.79 17.51
CA MET A 28 1.34 -14.23 18.29
C MET A 28 1.15 -15.66 18.80
N ARG A 29 2.25 -16.36 19.08
CA ARG A 29 2.23 -17.73 19.62
C ARG A 29 1.60 -17.84 21.02
N ASP A 30 1.58 -16.75 21.77
CA ASP A 30 0.88 -16.65 23.05
C ASP A 30 -0.65 -16.48 22.90
N GLY A 31 -1.16 -16.52 21.66
CA GLY A 31 -2.58 -16.42 21.32
C GLY A 31 -3.09 -14.98 21.18
N LYS A 32 -2.25 -13.96 21.40
CA LYS A 32 -2.66 -12.56 21.24
C LYS A 32 -2.71 -12.14 19.78
N PHE A 33 -3.62 -11.23 19.47
CA PHE A 33 -3.78 -10.63 18.16
C PHE A 33 -3.47 -9.14 18.21
N TYR A 34 -2.79 -8.67 17.17
CA TYR A 34 -2.42 -7.27 16.99
C TYR A 34 -2.89 -6.82 15.61
N SER A 35 -3.57 -5.68 15.54
CA SER A 35 -3.97 -5.05 14.28
C SER A 35 -2.93 -4.02 13.86
N GLY A 36 -2.49 -4.07 12.60
CA GLY A 36 -1.44 -3.18 12.11
C GLY A 36 -0.92 -3.59 10.74
N VAL A 37 0.25 -3.12 10.37
CA VAL A 37 0.84 -3.46 9.06
C VAL A 37 2.32 -3.75 9.19
N VAL A 38 2.79 -4.73 8.42
CA VAL A 38 4.22 -5.02 8.31
C VAL A 38 4.88 -3.96 7.45
N GLU A 39 5.84 -3.26 8.04
CA GLU A 39 6.56 -2.20 7.38
C GLU A 39 7.83 -2.67 6.69
N LYS A 40 8.51 -3.64 7.29
CA LYS A 40 9.80 -4.13 6.83
C LYS A 40 10.07 -5.52 7.40
N LEU A 41 10.72 -6.38 6.61
CA LEU A 41 11.33 -7.61 7.11
C LEU A 41 12.75 -7.34 7.63
N THR A 42 13.09 -7.97 8.74
CA THR A 42 14.47 -8.08 9.22
C THR A 42 14.91 -9.55 9.13
N PRO A 43 16.21 -9.86 9.31
CA PRO A 43 16.67 -11.25 9.28
C PRO A 43 15.98 -12.14 10.33
N THR A 44 15.62 -11.57 11.48
CA THR A 44 15.09 -12.29 12.65
C THR A 44 13.63 -11.99 12.95
N GLY A 45 12.99 -11.07 12.23
CA GLY A 45 11.61 -10.68 12.51
C GLY A 45 11.03 -9.66 11.54
N ILE A 46 10.09 -8.87 12.04
CA ILE A 46 9.41 -7.81 11.31
C ILE A 46 9.48 -6.49 12.08
N HIS A 47 9.41 -5.38 11.35
CA HIS A 47 8.97 -4.11 11.90
C HIS A 47 7.47 -4.01 11.65
N PHE A 48 6.70 -3.97 12.73
CA PHE A 48 5.25 -3.92 12.71
C PHE A 48 4.78 -2.54 13.20
N LEU A 49 4.04 -1.84 12.35
CA LEU A 49 3.38 -0.59 12.71
C LEU A 49 2.02 -0.91 13.33
N TRP A 50 1.82 -0.48 14.57
CA TRP A 50 0.63 -0.79 15.36
C TRP A 50 0.11 0.44 16.12
N GLN A 51 -1.15 0.38 16.56
CA GLN A 51 -1.81 1.44 17.32
C GLN A 51 -1.43 1.40 18.80
N ARG A 52 -1.15 2.57 19.39
CA ARG A 52 -1.03 2.75 20.85
C ARG A 52 -2.23 3.53 21.38
N GLU A 53 -3.06 2.93 22.24
CA GLU A 53 -4.18 3.63 22.91
C GLU A 53 -3.66 4.53 24.04
N LYS A 54 -4.29 5.70 24.26
CA LYS A 54 -3.74 6.80 25.08
C LYS A 54 -3.65 6.49 26.59
N ASP A 55 -4.52 5.64 27.14
CA ASP A 55 -4.65 5.42 28.60
C ASP A 55 -4.82 3.93 29.00
N GLN A 56 -3.91 3.04 28.59
CA GLN A 56 -3.94 1.64 29.07
C GLN A 56 -2.61 1.17 29.71
N PRO A 57 -2.64 0.76 30.99
CA PRO A 57 -1.66 -0.16 31.54
C PRO A 57 -2.09 -1.58 31.16
N GLN A 58 -1.59 -2.08 30.01
CA GLN A 58 -1.78 -3.46 29.52
C GLN A 58 -3.24 -3.92 29.28
N ILE A 59 -3.70 -3.95 28.01
CA ILE A 59 -4.25 -5.12 27.30
C ILE A 59 -4.93 -4.66 26.00
N ILE A 60 -4.37 -5.11 24.87
CA ILE A 60 -4.79 -4.82 23.51
C ILE A 60 -6.16 -5.45 23.22
N LYS A 61 -7.07 -4.67 22.62
CA LYS A 61 -8.38 -5.15 22.15
C LYS A 61 -8.20 -6.27 21.12
N SER A 62 -8.70 -7.46 21.46
CA SER A 62 -8.85 -8.60 20.55
C SER A 62 -10.23 -8.56 19.89
N GLY A 63 -10.30 -8.60 18.55
CA GLY A 63 -11.56 -8.65 17.81
C GLY A 63 -11.39 -8.98 16.32
N ASP A 64 -12.37 -9.67 15.74
CA ASP A 64 -12.29 -10.23 14.38
C ASP A 64 -12.73 -9.28 13.25
N SER A 65 -13.28 -8.11 13.58
CA SER A 65 -14.01 -7.25 12.64
C SER A 65 -13.61 -5.76 12.68
N ASP A 66 -12.35 -5.43 12.93
CA ASP A 66 -11.88 -4.04 12.95
C ASP A 66 -11.53 -3.54 11.54
N MET A 67 -12.54 -3.12 10.79
CA MET A 67 -12.38 -2.36 9.53
C MET A 67 -11.99 -0.89 9.75
N LEU A 68 -11.72 -0.52 11.00
CA LEU A 68 -11.17 0.77 11.37
C LEU A 68 -9.97 0.48 12.25
N PHE A 69 -8.80 0.93 11.80
CA PHE A 69 -7.81 1.46 12.73
C PHE A 69 -8.56 2.54 13.55
N GLN A 70 -9.06 2.20 14.76
CA GLN A 70 -9.91 3.06 15.61
C GLN A 70 -9.10 4.23 16.22
N ALA A 71 -8.11 4.75 15.48
CA ALA A 71 -7.02 5.58 15.97
C ALA A 71 -7.05 7.02 15.47
N GLN A 72 -8.22 7.56 15.10
CA GLN A 72 -8.29 9.00 14.86
C GLN A 72 -7.88 9.72 16.16
N GLY A 73 -6.63 10.22 16.21
CA GLY A 73 -6.07 10.92 17.37
C GLY A 73 -5.13 10.12 18.31
N HIS A 74 -4.72 8.90 17.95
CA HIS A 74 -3.81 8.07 18.77
C HIS A 74 -2.49 7.77 18.05
N ALA A 75 -1.34 7.87 18.76
CA ALA A 75 -0.02 7.68 18.16
C ALA A 75 0.18 6.26 17.61
N SER A 76 0.78 6.17 16.41
CA SER A 76 1.30 4.90 15.88
C SER A 76 2.75 4.71 16.30
N GLU A 77 3.11 3.46 16.58
CA GLU A 77 4.47 3.08 16.96
C GLU A 77 4.97 1.96 16.04
N VAL A 78 6.28 1.91 15.79
CA VAL A 78 6.90 0.79 15.09
C VAL A 78 7.58 -0.09 16.12
N ARG A 79 7.18 -1.36 16.19
CA ARG A 79 7.79 -2.35 17.08
C ARG A 79 8.53 -3.40 16.27
N ALA A 80 9.73 -3.76 16.72
CA ALA A 80 10.41 -4.95 16.24
C ALA A 80 9.78 -6.18 16.91
N VAL A 81 9.30 -7.13 16.10
CA VAL A 81 8.70 -8.39 16.57
C VAL A 81 9.49 -9.56 15.98
N PRO A 82 10.13 -10.42 16.79
CA PRO A 82 10.84 -11.61 16.33
C PRO A 82 9.89 -12.61 15.65
N PHE A 83 10.37 -13.35 14.64
CA PHE A 83 9.56 -14.41 14.02
C PHE A 83 9.20 -15.54 14.98
N ASP A 84 10.05 -15.80 15.98
CA ASP A 84 9.82 -16.85 16.96
C ASP A 84 8.56 -16.60 17.80
N ASP A 85 8.19 -15.33 17.98
CA ASP A 85 7.01 -14.94 18.75
C ASP A 85 5.72 -14.94 17.90
N ILE A 86 5.83 -15.05 16.58
CA ILE A 86 4.73 -14.89 15.63
C ILE A 86 4.23 -16.26 15.16
N GLU A 87 2.91 -16.45 15.22
CA GLU A 87 2.24 -17.61 14.63
C GLU A 87 1.89 -17.35 13.16
N THR A 88 1.13 -16.28 12.90
CA THR A 88 0.73 -15.90 11.53
C THR A 88 0.66 -14.38 11.35
N ILE A 89 0.83 -13.95 10.11
CA ILE A 89 0.67 -12.57 9.64
C ILE A 89 -0.36 -12.61 8.51
N ASP A 90 -1.50 -11.95 8.69
CA ASP A 90 -2.67 -12.03 7.80
C ASP A 90 -3.15 -13.46 7.56
N GLY A 91 -2.99 -14.32 8.57
CA GLY A 91 -3.29 -15.76 8.48
C GLY A 91 -2.26 -16.57 7.70
N VAL A 92 -1.19 -15.96 7.17
CA VAL A 92 -0.06 -16.64 6.52
C VAL A 92 1.01 -16.94 7.57
N THR A 93 1.53 -18.17 7.60
CA THR A 93 2.64 -18.52 8.52
C THR A 93 3.90 -17.73 8.19
N THR A 94 4.77 -17.50 9.18
CA THR A 94 5.98 -16.69 9.03
C THR A 94 6.88 -17.16 7.88
N ASP A 95 6.98 -18.46 7.66
CA ASP A 95 7.79 -19.08 6.60
C ASP A 95 7.29 -18.70 5.20
N ARG A 96 5.96 -18.72 5.01
CA ARG A 96 5.29 -18.40 3.74
C ARG A 96 5.16 -16.89 3.54
N PHE A 97 5.09 -16.14 4.63
CA PHE A 97 4.98 -14.69 4.62
C PHE A 97 6.27 -14.01 4.10
N LYS A 98 7.45 -14.54 4.44
CA LYS A 98 8.73 -13.95 4.00
C LYS A 98 8.81 -13.85 2.46
N PRO A 99 8.52 -14.91 1.67
CA PRO A 99 8.50 -14.81 0.21
C PRO A 99 7.39 -13.91 -0.32
N LEU A 100 6.17 -13.96 0.26
CA LEU A 100 5.07 -13.05 -0.10
C LEU A 100 5.51 -11.58 0.01
N PHE A 101 6.04 -11.17 1.16
CA PHE A 101 6.43 -9.78 1.39
C PHE A 101 7.68 -9.36 0.60
N SER A 102 8.68 -10.24 0.48
CA SER A 102 9.95 -9.91 -0.17
C SER A 102 9.87 -9.91 -1.69
N SER A 103 9.09 -10.83 -2.26
CA SER A 103 9.13 -11.18 -3.68
C SER A 103 7.89 -10.76 -4.47
N ASN A 104 6.77 -10.46 -3.79
CA ASN A 104 5.57 -9.94 -4.45
C ASN A 104 5.54 -8.41 -4.43
N MET A 105 5.66 -7.80 -5.62
CA MET A 105 5.71 -6.34 -5.75
C MET A 105 4.38 -5.68 -5.34
N PHE A 106 3.25 -6.28 -5.72
CA PHE A 106 1.93 -5.72 -5.43
C PHE A 106 1.63 -5.74 -3.93
N TYR A 107 1.90 -6.87 -3.28
CA TYR A 107 1.74 -6.99 -1.83
C TYR A 107 2.61 -5.98 -1.08
N ARG A 108 3.90 -5.86 -1.43
CA ARG A 108 4.81 -4.91 -0.78
C ARG A 108 4.42 -3.45 -1.01
N THR A 109 4.01 -3.11 -2.22
CA THR A 109 3.54 -1.75 -2.56
C THR A 109 2.29 -1.41 -1.76
N MET A 110 1.39 -2.36 -1.61
CA MET A 110 0.17 -2.16 -0.85
C MET A 110 0.43 -2.02 0.65
N ALA A 111 1.25 -2.91 1.24
CA ALA A 111 1.65 -2.78 2.65
C ALA A 111 2.33 -1.42 2.94
N SER A 112 3.08 -0.91 1.96
CA SER A 112 3.71 0.42 2.02
C SER A 112 2.67 1.56 2.00
N LEU A 113 1.64 1.44 1.18
CA LEU A 113 0.53 2.40 1.11
C LEU A 113 -0.29 2.38 2.41
N GLU A 114 -0.63 1.19 2.92
CA GLU A 114 -1.36 1.03 4.19
C GLU A 114 -0.59 1.62 5.37
N ALA A 115 0.72 1.36 5.46
CA ALA A 115 1.57 1.99 6.47
C ALA A 115 1.50 3.52 6.41
N SER A 116 1.51 4.09 5.22
CA SER A 116 1.38 5.54 5.02
C SER A 116 0.01 6.04 5.49
N ARG A 117 -1.08 5.34 5.14
CA ARG A 117 -2.46 5.69 5.55
C ARG A 117 -2.64 5.62 7.07
N ILE A 118 -2.09 4.58 7.71
CA ILE A 118 -2.12 4.41 9.16
C ILE A 118 -1.37 5.54 9.87
N ARG A 119 -0.18 5.91 9.38
CA ARG A 119 0.60 7.04 9.93
C ARG A 119 -0.15 8.36 9.83
N VAL A 120 -0.76 8.62 8.68
CA VAL A 120 -1.61 9.80 8.48
C VAL A 120 -2.79 9.82 9.48
N ALA A 121 -3.52 8.71 9.62
CA ALA A 121 -4.69 8.61 10.50
C ALA A 121 -4.34 8.70 12.00
N SER A 122 -3.15 8.24 12.39
CA SER A 122 -2.65 8.20 13.78
C SER A 122 -1.97 9.48 14.24
N THR A 123 -1.90 10.51 13.39
CA THR A 123 -1.24 11.75 13.78
C THR A 123 -2.13 12.48 14.80
N GLY A 124 -1.69 12.65 16.05
CA GLY A 124 -2.57 13.06 17.16
C GLY A 124 -3.18 14.46 17.04
N ASP A 125 -2.63 15.33 16.19
CA ASP A 125 -3.11 16.70 15.96
C ASP A 125 -3.69 16.84 14.54
N PHE A 126 -4.86 17.48 14.45
CA PHE A 126 -5.63 17.67 13.22
C PHE A 126 -4.84 18.39 12.13
N VAL A 127 -4.05 19.41 12.49
CA VAL A 127 -3.21 20.14 11.52
C VAL A 127 -2.18 19.20 10.89
N HIS A 128 -1.58 18.35 11.70
CA HIS A 128 -0.59 17.39 11.25
C HIS A 128 -1.20 16.25 10.41
N GLN A 129 -2.43 15.80 10.74
CA GLN A 129 -3.19 14.89 9.88
C GLN A 129 -3.44 15.51 8.50
N ILE A 130 -3.90 16.76 8.44
CA ILE A 130 -4.13 17.47 7.17
C ILE A 130 -2.84 17.56 6.35
N VAL A 131 -1.72 17.95 6.96
CA VAL A 131 -0.43 18.06 6.28
C VAL A 131 0.02 16.70 5.72
N ALA A 132 -0.15 15.62 6.49
CA ALA A 132 0.21 14.27 6.05
C ALA A 132 -0.72 13.76 4.93
N VAL A 133 -2.03 14.04 5.01
CA VAL A 133 -2.99 13.79 3.92
C VAL A 133 -2.61 14.55 2.66
N LEU A 134 -2.28 15.84 2.78
CA LEU A 134 -1.88 16.68 1.65
C LEU A 134 -0.57 16.20 1.03
N ALA A 135 0.41 15.78 1.83
CA ALA A 135 1.67 15.23 1.34
C ALA A 135 1.45 13.93 0.55
N LEU A 136 0.69 12.98 1.12
CA LEU A 136 0.34 11.73 0.45
C LEU A 136 -0.49 12.00 -0.82
N GLY A 137 -1.46 12.91 -0.75
CA GLY A 137 -2.30 13.33 -1.87
C GLY A 137 -1.51 14.02 -2.98
N LEU A 138 -0.50 14.83 -2.66
CA LEU A 138 0.37 15.46 -3.64
C LEU A 138 1.27 14.43 -4.32
N VAL A 139 1.80 13.44 -3.59
CA VAL A 139 2.60 12.39 -4.23
C VAL A 139 1.73 11.52 -5.15
N MET A 140 0.61 11.01 -4.64
CA MET A 140 -0.29 10.12 -5.39
C MET A 140 -1.04 10.82 -6.52
N GLY A 141 -1.44 12.07 -6.29
CA GLY A 141 -2.29 12.86 -7.20
C GLY A 141 -1.53 13.78 -8.15
N LEU A 142 -0.24 14.06 -7.90
CA LEU A 142 0.57 14.95 -8.72
C LEU A 142 1.89 14.31 -9.17
N LEU A 143 2.73 13.85 -8.25
CA LEU A 143 4.08 13.38 -8.60
C LEU A 143 4.06 12.10 -9.45
N ILE A 144 3.28 11.09 -9.06
CA ILE A 144 3.15 9.85 -9.86
C ILE A 144 2.54 10.15 -11.24
N PRO A 145 1.44 10.91 -11.35
CA PRO A 145 0.89 11.31 -12.65
C PRO A 145 1.86 12.11 -13.53
N ILE A 146 2.65 13.03 -12.96
CA ILE A 146 3.67 13.77 -13.69
C ILE A 146 4.75 12.82 -14.20
N ALA A 147 5.24 11.89 -13.36
CA ALA A 147 6.24 10.92 -13.75
C ALA A 147 5.75 10.04 -14.92
N LEU A 148 4.52 9.54 -14.84
CA LEU A 148 3.90 8.77 -15.91
C LEU A 148 3.70 9.59 -17.19
N LEU A 149 3.29 10.86 -17.08
CA LEU A 149 3.17 11.77 -18.21
C LEU A 149 4.52 11.99 -18.89
N LEU A 150 5.57 12.27 -18.13
CA LEU A 150 6.92 12.48 -18.66
C LEU A 150 7.42 11.19 -19.34
N LEU A 151 7.23 10.04 -18.70
CA LEU A 151 7.62 8.75 -19.23
C LEU A 151 6.90 8.40 -20.52
N SER A 152 5.61 8.73 -20.63
CA SER A 152 4.82 8.49 -21.85
C SER A 152 5.33 9.28 -23.07
N ARG A 153 6.15 10.32 -22.86
CA ARG A 153 6.80 11.07 -23.95
C ARG A 153 8.10 10.44 -24.43
N VAL A 154 8.68 9.53 -23.65
CA VAL A 154 9.96 8.88 -23.96
C VAL A 154 9.72 7.45 -24.43
N VAL A 155 8.69 6.79 -23.92
CA VAL A 155 8.32 5.43 -24.33
C VAL A 155 7.56 5.48 -25.66
N PRO A 156 7.92 4.65 -26.65
CA PRO A 156 7.20 4.57 -27.92
C PRO A 156 5.71 4.27 -27.73
N GLY A 157 4.84 5.06 -28.38
CA GLY A 157 3.39 4.85 -28.39
C GLY A 157 2.60 6.13 -28.09
N GLU A 158 1.39 5.96 -27.57
CA GLU A 158 0.47 7.07 -27.28
C GLU A 158 0.89 7.87 -26.05
N SER A 159 0.76 9.20 -26.12
CA SER A 159 1.09 10.08 -24.99
C SER A 159 -0.01 10.05 -23.93
N LEU A 160 0.39 10.05 -22.66
CA LEU A 160 -0.50 10.06 -21.52
C LEU A 160 -0.81 11.51 -21.12
N SER A 161 -2.09 11.87 -21.12
CA SER A 161 -2.53 13.14 -20.53
C SER A 161 -2.42 13.10 -19.01
N PHE A 162 -2.32 14.26 -18.34
CA PHE A 162 -2.25 14.31 -16.87
C PHE A 162 -3.44 13.61 -16.20
N PHE A 163 -4.66 13.87 -16.68
CA PHE A 163 -5.87 13.21 -16.17
C PHE A 163 -5.90 11.71 -16.50
N GLY A 164 -5.35 11.29 -17.64
CA GLY A 164 -5.16 9.88 -17.95
C GLY A 164 -4.18 9.20 -16.99
N ALA A 165 -3.07 9.86 -16.66
CA ALA A 165 -2.07 9.38 -15.71
C ALA A 165 -2.61 9.29 -14.28
N LEU A 166 -3.41 10.26 -13.89
CA LEU A 166 -4.10 10.27 -12.60
C LEU A 166 -5.14 9.15 -12.52
N GLY A 167 -6.00 9.02 -13.54
CA GLY A 167 -6.95 7.92 -13.62
C GLY A 167 -6.26 6.55 -13.59
N PHE A 168 -5.14 6.39 -14.32
CA PHE A 168 -4.34 5.17 -14.29
C PHE A 168 -3.79 4.87 -12.90
N THR A 169 -3.22 5.86 -12.22
CA THR A 169 -2.68 5.70 -10.86
C THR A 169 -3.74 5.22 -9.88
N VAL A 170 -4.97 5.75 -9.99
CA VAL A 170 -6.07 5.34 -9.11
C VAL A 170 -6.53 3.92 -9.42
N VAL A 171 -6.80 3.61 -10.69
CA VAL A 171 -7.25 2.28 -11.10
C VAL A 171 -6.21 1.23 -10.72
N LEU A 172 -4.93 1.50 -10.99
CA LEU A 172 -3.84 0.60 -10.60
C LEU A 172 -3.74 0.46 -9.09
N GLY A 173 -3.96 1.53 -8.33
CA GLY A 173 -4.04 1.46 -6.87
C GLY A 173 -5.10 0.46 -6.43
N ALA A 174 -6.35 0.64 -6.88
CA ALA A 174 -7.48 -0.22 -6.53
C ALA A 174 -7.27 -1.69 -6.96
N VAL A 175 -6.85 -1.92 -8.20
CA VAL A 175 -6.55 -3.25 -8.74
C VAL A 175 -5.38 -3.89 -7.98
N GLY A 176 -4.35 -3.10 -7.67
CA GLY A 176 -3.20 -3.52 -6.88
C GLY A 176 -3.58 -3.97 -5.47
N MET A 177 -4.55 -3.32 -4.81
CA MET A 177 -5.09 -3.77 -3.53
C MET A 177 -5.71 -5.16 -3.65
N GLY A 178 -6.58 -5.35 -4.65
CA GLY A 178 -7.24 -6.63 -4.91
C GLY A 178 -6.23 -7.75 -5.19
N PHE A 179 -5.16 -7.46 -5.95
CA PHE A 179 -4.09 -8.41 -6.20
C PHE A 179 -3.22 -8.69 -4.97
N ALA A 180 -2.96 -7.71 -4.11
CA ALA A 180 -2.25 -7.92 -2.86
C ALA A 180 -3.04 -8.86 -1.93
N LEU A 181 -4.33 -8.57 -1.71
CA LEU A 181 -5.23 -9.42 -0.93
C LEU A 181 -5.35 -10.82 -1.51
N GLY A 182 -5.58 -10.93 -2.82
CA GLY A 182 -5.63 -12.20 -3.53
C GLY A 182 -4.32 -13.00 -3.42
N SER A 183 -3.17 -12.33 -3.49
CA SER A 183 -1.87 -12.98 -3.32
C SER A 183 -1.68 -13.51 -1.91
N SER A 184 -2.06 -12.74 -0.89
CA SER A 184 -2.02 -13.19 0.51
C SER A 184 -2.90 -14.42 0.73
N GLU A 185 -4.13 -14.36 0.21
CA GLU A 185 -5.12 -15.41 0.33
C GLU A 185 -4.69 -16.69 -0.40
N LEU A 186 -4.14 -16.58 -1.62
CA LEU A 186 -3.56 -17.70 -2.35
C LEU A 186 -2.37 -18.32 -1.61
N THR A 187 -1.53 -17.51 -0.97
CA THR A 187 -0.37 -17.98 -0.18
C THR A 187 -0.82 -18.69 1.10
N ARG A 188 -1.92 -18.22 1.70
CA ARG A 188 -2.55 -18.86 2.85
C ARG A 188 -3.10 -20.24 2.48
N MET A 189 -3.84 -20.33 1.38
CA MET A 189 -4.53 -21.55 0.97
C MET A 189 -3.61 -22.60 0.33
N PHE A 190 -2.63 -22.18 -0.48
CA PHE A 190 -1.80 -23.08 -1.27
C PHE A 190 -0.32 -22.91 -0.99
N GLU A 191 0.32 -23.98 -0.55
CA GLU A 191 1.76 -23.99 -0.23
C GLU A 191 2.65 -23.67 -1.45
N PHE A 192 2.19 -23.96 -2.66
CA PHE A 192 2.92 -23.61 -3.89
C PHE A 192 3.30 -22.12 -3.96
N PHE A 193 2.38 -21.24 -3.56
CA PHE A 193 2.61 -19.79 -3.56
C PHE A 193 3.52 -19.33 -2.42
N ALA A 194 3.90 -20.20 -1.48
CA ALA A 194 4.85 -19.85 -0.43
C ALA A 194 6.29 -19.66 -0.92
N SER A 195 6.61 -20.01 -2.18
CA SER A 195 7.97 -19.86 -2.71
C SER A 195 8.20 -18.49 -3.35
N SER A 196 9.45 -17.99 -3.29
CA SER A 196 9.82 -16.73 -3.95
C SER A 196 9.60 -16.79 -5.46
N GLY A 197 9.88 -17.93 -6.09
CA GLY A 197 9.65 -18.16 -7.51
C GLY A 197 8.16 -18.03 -7.89
N ALA A 198 7.26 -18.61 -7.09
CA ALA A 198 5.83 -18.49 -7.34
C ALA A 198 5.32 -17.06 -7.14
N GLN A 199 5.83 -16.31 -6.15
CA GLN A 199 5.46 -14.92 -5.91
C GLN A 199 5.98 -13.96 -7.00
N ILE A 200 7.19 -14.20 -7.50
CA ILE A 200 7.73 -13.50 -8.68
C ILE A 200 6.87 -13.82 -9.90
N GLY A 201 6.58 -15.10 -10.13
CA GLY A 201 5.70 -15.55 -11.20
C GLY A 201 4.33 -14.90 -11.14
N LEU A 202 3.71 -14.86 -9.95
CA LEU A 202 2.43 -14.19 -9.72
C LEU A 202 2.51 -12.70 -10.04
N THR A 203 3.56 -12.00 -9.58
CA THR A 203 3.80 -10.59 -9.91
C THR A 203 3.87 -10.37 -11.43
N VAL A 204 4.63 -11.20 -12.13
CA VAL A 204 4.79 -11.12 -13.60
C VAL A 204 3.45 -11.37 -14.29
N VAL A 205 2.73 -12.43 -13.92
CA VAL A 205 1.42 -12.76 -14.51
C VAL A 205 0.44 -11.60 -14.32
N LEU A 206 0.37 -11.02 -13.11
CA LEU A 206 -0.50 -9.90 -12.82
C LEU A 206 -0.12 -8.64 -13.62
N MET A 207 1.18 -8.37 -13.79
CA MET A 207 1.65 -7.30 -14.66
C MET A 207 1.28 -7.52 -16.13
N LEU A 208 1.41 -8.75 -16.64
CA LEU A 208 1.03 -9.09 -18.01
C LEU A 208 -0.48 -8.95 -18.22
N ILE A 209 -1.29 -9.30 -17.21
CA ILE A 209 -2.75 -9.09 -17.24
C ILE A 209 -3.07 -7.59 -17.33
N ILE A 210 -2.46 -6.75 -16.49
CA ILE A 210 -2.68 -5.29 -16.56
C ILE A 210 -2.27 -4.75 -17.93
N ALA A 211 -1.10 -5.14 -18.44
CA ALA A 211 -0.62 -4.73 -19.75
C ALA A 211 -1.54 -5.20 -20.89
N GLY A 212 -2.06 -6.43 -20.81
CA GLY A 212 -3.02 -6.99 -21.77
C GLY A 212 -4.35 -6.23 -21.76
N VAL A 213 -4.91 -5.97 -20.57
CA VAL A 213 -6.14 -5.19 -20.41
C VAL A 213 -5.97 -3.78 -20.95
N MET A 214 -4.83 -3.13 -20.68
CA MET A 214 -4.53 -1.82 -21.25
C MET A 214 -4.44 -1.87 -22.77
N HIS A 215 -3.74 -2.88 -23.32
CA HIS A 215 -3.56 -2.99 -24.76
C HIS A 215 -4.87 -3.23 -25.52
N VAL A 216 -5.76 -4.06 -24.96
CA VAL A 216 -7.05 -4.39 -25.58
C VAL A 216 -8.11 -3.32 -25.31
N GLY A 217 -8.11 -2.74 -24.11
CA GLY A 217 -9.13 -1.80 -23.66
C GLY A 217 -8.83 -0.33 -23.96
N THR A 218 -7.61 0.00 -24.40
CA THR A 218 -7.18 1.39 -24.65
C THR A 218 -6.35 1.49 -25.93
N LYS A 219 -5.88 2.71 -26.23
CA LYS A 219 -4.96 2.96 -27.36
C LYS A 219 -3.49 2.73 -27.01
N PHE A 220 -3.17 2.44 -25.75
CA PHE A 220 -1.79 2.25 -25.31
C PHE A 220 -1.25 0.89 -25.74
N SER A 221 0.06 0.82 -25.99
CA SER A 221 0.72 -0.45 -26.33
C SER A 221 0.85 -1.36 -25.09
N PHE A 222 0.99 -2.66 -25.32
CA PHE A 222 1.24 -3.63 -24.26
C PHE A 222 2.46 -3.25 -23.41
N PHE A 223 3.57 -2.85 -24.06
CA PHE A 223 4.79 -2.43 -23.38
C PHE A 223 4.61 -1.14 -22.58
N GLN A 224 3.82 -0.18 -23.08
CA GLN A 224 3.46 1.00 -22.28
C GLN A 224 2.72 0.60 -21.00
N GLY A 225 1.82 -0.39 -21.07
CA GLY A 225 1.12 -0.88 -19.88
C GLY A 225 2.04 -1.50 -18.83
N ILE A 226 3.04 -2.29 -19.24
CA ILE A 226 4.08 -2.81 -18.33
C ILE A 226 4.84 -1.66 -17.67
N VAL A 227 5.35 -0.73 -18.48
CA VAL A 227 6.20 0.36 -18.02
C VAL A 227 5.46 1.30 -17.07
N PHE A 228 4.21 1.65 -17.39
CA PHE A 228 3.38 2.48 -16.51
C PHE A 228 3.09 1.79 -15.19
N THR A 229 2.82 0.48 -15.20
CA THR A 229 2.59 -0.31 -13.98
C THR A 229 3.81 -0.31 -13.06
N VAL A 230 5.00 -0.53 -13.62
CA VAL A 230 6.26 -0.53 -12.85
C VAL A 230 6.53 0.84 -12.24
N VAL A 231 6.41 1.91 -13.04
CA VAL A 231 6.69 3.27 -12.55
C VAL A 231 5.68 3.74 -11.52
N ALA A 232 4.40 3.43 -11.70
CA ALA A 232 3.39 3.74 -10.70
C ALA A 232 3.63 2.95 -9.39
N GLY A 233 3.98 1.66 -9.48
CA GLY A 233 4.33 0.86 -8.30
C GLY A 233 5.55 1.39 -7.54
N LEU A 234 6.62 1.74 -8.24
CA LEU A 234 7.79 2.39 -7.65
C LEU A 234 7.44 3.75 -7.04
N GLY A 235 6.60 4.54 -7.71
CA GLY A 235 6.09 5.81 -7.21
C GLY A 235 5.33 5.67 -5.90
N MET A 236 4.49 4.64 -5.75
CA MET A 236 3.75 4.36 -4.51
C MET A 236 4.69 3.92 -3.35
N VAL A 237 5.74 3.16 -3.66
CA VAL A 237 6.77 2.82 -2.66
C VAL A 237 7.54 4.07 -2.22
N LEU A 238 7.91 4.94 -3.16
CA LEU A 238 8.56 6.22 -2.87
C LEU A 238 7.64 7.19 -2.10
N ALA A 239 6.33 7.13 -2.34
CA ALA A 239 5.35 7.94 -1.62
C ALA A 239 5.38 7.70 -0.11
N ARG A 240 5.57 6.44 0.32
CA ARG A 240 5.76 6.13 1.74
C ARG A 240 6.96 6.86 2.34
N PHE A 241 8.12 6.78 1.68
CA PHE A 241 9.32 7.47 2.15
C PHE A 241 9.13 8.98 2.19
N ALA A 242 8.44 9.54 1.20
CA ALA A 242 8.12 10.96 1.15
C ALA A 242 7.19 11.38 2.30
N VAL A 243 6.12 10.60 2.59
CA VAL A 243 5.22 10.86 3.72
C VAL A 243 5.97 10.78 5.04
N ASP A 244 6.80 9.76 5.25
CA ASP A 244 7.62 9.64 6.46
C ASP A 244 8.59 10.81 6.63
N THR A 245 9.17 11.29 5.52
CA THR A 245 10.13 12.40 5.53
C THR A 245 9.43 13.73 5.75
N VAL A 246 8.33 13.99 5.05
CA VAL A 246 7.54 15.22 5.17
C VAL A 246 6.90 15.32 6.55
N ALA A 247 6.34 14.22 7.07
CA ALA A 247 5.82 14.16 8.43
C ALA A 247 6.95 14.46 9.44
N LYS A 248 8.13 13.87 9.31
CA LYS A 248 9.27 14.15 10.22
C LYS A 248 9.78 15.59 10.13
N ILE A 249 9.96 16.11 8.91
CA ILE A 249 10.54 17.45 8.68
C ILE A 249 9.57 18.54 9.14
N LEU A 250 8.29 18.44 8.77
CA LEU A 250 7.31 19.47 9.15
C LEU A 250 6.97 19.42 10.64
N VAL A 251 7.07 18.26 11.29
CA VAL A 251 6.97 18.14 12.77
C VAL A 251 8.17 18.75 13.47
N SER A 252 9.38 18.70 12.89
CA SER A 252 10.57 19.32 13.51
C SER A 252 10.65 20.84 13.35
N ALA A 253 9.79 21.43 12.51
CA ALA A 253 9.79 22.85 12.17
C ALA A 253 8.71 23.66 12.94
N VAL A 254 7.93 22.99 13.79
CA VAL A 254 6.91 23.56 14.69
C VAL A 254 7.35 23.33 16.13
#